data_AF-A0A1M8A830-F1
#
_entry.id   AF-A0A1M8A830-F1
#
_cell.length_a   1.000
_cell.length_b   1.000
_cell.length_c   1.000
_cell.angle_alpha   90.00
_cell.angle_beta   90.00
_cell.angle_gamma   90.00
#
_symmetry.space_group_name_H-M   'P 1'
#
loop_
_entity.id
_entity.type
_entity.pdbx_description
1 polymer ?
#
loop_
_entity_poly.entity_id
_entity_poly.type
_entity_poly.pdbx_seq_one_letter_code
_entity_poly.pdbx_strand_id
1 'polypeptide(L)'
;MLRATLVRGARARSPMISFPDRKAPKPSHEPQPHPDAPADIQKDFARFREVLESGPHFDASKLKPFSLSDFAPKAPSKSSSSISKDAVDQVFDLPARYWNTPSLRLSEAEMDAVQSGGASMLD
;
A
#
# COMPACT_ATOMS: atom_id res chain seq x y z
N MET A 1 -21.49 -26.30 18.12
CA MET A 1 -21.76 -27.71 17.75
C MET A 1 -22.33 -27.75 16.34
N LEU A 2 -21.52 -28.12 15.35
CA LEU A 2 -21.94 -28.23 13.94
C LEU A 2 -22.80 -29.51 13.77
N ARG A 3 -23.99 -29.37 13.21
CA ARG A 3 -25.04 -30.40 13.16
C ARG A 3 -24.69 -31.53 12.19
N ALA A 4 -24.90 -32.78 12.61
CA ALA A 4 -24.57 -34.02 11.90
C ALA A 4 -25.17 -34.19 10.48
N THR A 5 -26.11 -33.33 10.09
CA THR A 5 -26.78 -33.37 8.78
C THR A 5 -25.92 -32.86 7.63
N LEU A 6 -24.98 -31.92 7.87
CA LEU A 6 -24.10 -31.40 6.81
C LEU A 6 -23.15 -32.47 6.24
N VAL A 7 -22.76 -33.44 7.07
CA VAL A 7 -21.72 -34.42 6.74
C VAL A 7 -22.20 -35.49 5.74
N ARG A 8 -23.51 -35.80 5.70
CA ARG A 8 -24.06 -36.87 4.83
C ARG A 8 -24.31 -36.42 3.38
N GLY A 9 -24.57 -35.15 3.13
CA GLY A 9 -24.79 -34.62 1.76
C GLY A 9 -23.52 -34.55 0.91
N ALA A 10 -22.36 -34.39 1.54
CA ALA A 10 -21.06 -34.25 0.86
C ALA A 10 -20.56 -35.53 0.15
N ARG A 11 -21.12 -36.71 0.48
CA ARG A 11 -20.72 -38.00 -0.13
C ARG A 11 -21.53 -38.37 -1.39
N ALA A 12 -22.71 -37.78 -1.59
CA ALA A 12 -23.60 -38.11 -2.70
C ALA A 12 -23.45 -37.14 -3.90
N ARG A 13 -22.80 -35.98 -3.70
CA ARG A 13 -22.61 -34.95 -4.74
C ARG A 13 -21.19 -34.44 -4.66
N SER A 14 -20.42 -34.58 -5.74
CA SER A 14 -19.14 -33.89 -5.87
C SER A 14 -19.40 -32.38 -6.06
N PRO A 15 -18.64 -31.50 -5.39
CA PRO A 15 -18.76 -30.07 -5.62
C PRO A 15 -18.32 -29.73 -7.06
N MET A 16 -19.03 -28.83 -7.73
CA MET A 16 -18.69 -28.40 -9.10
C MET A 16 -17.39 -27.57 -9.17
N ILE A 17 -16.93 -27.05 -8.04
CA ILE A 17 -15.67 -26.33 -7.92
C ILE A 17 -14.74 -27.09 -6.97
N SER A 18 -13.50 -27.27 -7.39
CA SER A 18 -12.43 -27.81 -6.56
C SER A 18 -11.50 -26.67 -6.16
N PHE A 19 -11.27 -26.51 -4.86
CA PHE A 19 -10.29 -25.55 -4.39
C PHE A 19 -8.90 -26.20 -4.43
N PRO A 20 -7.89 -25.55 -5.03
CA PRO A 20 -6.52 -26.02 -4.96
C PRO A 20 -6.08 -26.19 -3.51
N ASP A 21 -5.32 -27.25 -3.23
CA ASP A 21 -4.76 -27.46 -1.89
C ASP A 21 -3.78 -26.33 -1.54
N ARG A 22 -4.03 -25.65 -0.41
CA ARG A 22 -3.20 -24.55 0.07
C ARG A 22 -1.77 -25.00 0.43
N LYS A 23 -1.57 -26.30 0.66
CA LYS A 23 -0.27 -26.90 0.96
C LYS A 23 0.43 -27.48 -0.25
N ALA A 24 -0.18 -27.43 -1.44
CA ALA A 24 0.47 -27.90 -2.65
C ALA A 24 1.74 -27.08 -2.92
N PRO A 25 2.85 -27.73 -3.33
CA PRO A 25 4.06 -27.03 -3.75
C PRO A 25 3.71 -26.05 -4.87
N LYS A 26 4.02 -24.78 -4.66
CA LYS A 26 3.85 -23.77 -5.71
C LYS A 26 4.90 -24.03 -6.79
N PRO A 27 4.57 -23.91 -8.08
CA PRO A 27 5.57 -24.00 -9.13
C PRO A 27 6.65 -22.93 -8.89
N SER A 28 7.91 -23.30 -9.15
CA SER A 28 9.01 -22.35 -9.13
C SER A 28 8.76 -21.31 -10.22
N HIS A 29 8.49 -20.07 -9.81
CA HIS A 29 8.28 -18.96 -10.74
C HIS A 29 9.60 -18.24 -10.94
N GLU A 30 10.06 -18.18 -12.19
CA GLU A 30 11.18 -17.33 -12.56
C GLU A 30 10.67 -15.92 -12.88
N PRO A 31 11.11 -14.87 -12.14
CA PRO A 31 10.72 -13.49 -12.42
C PRO A 31 11.01 -13.12 -13.88
N GLN A 32 10.00 -12.65 -14.61
CA GLN A 32 10.13 -12.13 -15.97
C GLN A 32 9.67 -10.67 -16.03
N PRO A 33 10.19 -9.87 -16.99
CA PRO A 33 9.70 -8.52 -17.20
C PRO A 33 8.21 -8.55 -17.60
N HIS A 34 7.46 -7.57 -17.14
CA HIS A 34 6.03 -7.47 -17.48
C HIS A 34 5.86 -7.24 -18.99
N PRO A 35 4.89 -7.90 -19.66
CA PRO A 35 4.70 -7.76 -21.10
C PRO A 35 4.41 -6.32 -21.53
N ASP A 36 3.65 -5.58 -20.73
CA ASP A 36 3.32 -4.17 -21.00
C ASP A 36 4.33 -3.17 -20.40
N ALA A 37 5.47 -3.63 -19.89
CA ALA A 37 6.50 -2.70 -19.43
C ALA A 37 7.08 -1.92 -20.63
N PRO A 38 7.41 -0.62 -20.47
CA PRO A 38 8.17 0.13 -21.46
C PRO A 38 9.43 -0.61 -21.91
N ALA A 39 9.75 -0.53 -23.20
CA ALA A 39 10.86 -1.28 -23.81
C ALA A 39 12.21 -1.06 -23.11
N ASP A 40 12.41 0.13 -22.51
CA ASP A 40 13.64 0.44 -21.77
C ASP A 40 13.70 -0.32 -20.44
N ILE A 41 12.58 -0.45 -19.74
CA ILE A 41 12.48 -1.17 -18.47
C ILE A 41 12.61 -2.69 -18.70
N GLN A 42 12.11 -3.21 -19.83
CA GLN A 42 12.29 -4.62 -20.18
C GLN A 42 13.76 -5.00 -20.37
N LYS A 43 14.57 -4.11 -20.97
CA LYS A 43 16.01 -4.32 -21.17
C LYS A 43 16.79 -4.31 -19.85
N ASP A 44 16.43 -3.41 -18.94
CA ASP A 44 17.10 -3.23 -17.66
C ASP A 44 16.69 -4.26 -16.59
N PHE A 45 15.73 -5.13 -16.87
CA PHE A 45 15.18 -6.09 -15.91
C PHE A 45 16.23 -7.08 -15.37
N ALA A 46 17.15 -7.55 -16.21
CA ALA A 46 18.23 -8.45 -15.78
C ALA A 46 19.15 -7.78 -14.74
N ARG A 47 19.52 -6.53 -15.00
CA ARG A 47 20.33 -5.71 -14.08
C ARG A 47 19.59 -5.44 -12.77
N PHE A 48 18.28 -5.19 -12.83
CA PHE A 48 17.46 -5.03 -11.64
C PHE A 48 17.51 -6.27 -10.75
N ARG A 49 17.48 -7.47 -11.33
CA ARG A 49 17.58 -8.73 -10.58
C ARG A 49 18.93 -8.87 -9.87
N GLU A 50 20.03 -8.60 -10.56
CA GLU A 50 21.38 -8.63 -9.96
C GLU A 50 21.48 -7.66 -8.77
N VAL A 51 20.93 -6.46 -8.90
CA VAL A 51 20.91 -5.44 -7.85
C VAL A 51 20.02 -5.87 -6.68
N LEU A 52 18.88 -6.51 -6.94
CA LEU A 52 17.97 -7.00 -5.90
C LEU A 52 18.59 -8.16 -5.10
N GLU A 53 19.25 -9.09 -5.78
CA GLU A 53 19.90 -10.26 -5.17
C GLU A 53 21.13 -9.88 -4.33
N SER A 54 21.82 -8.79 -4.71
CA SER A 54 23.04 -8.32 -4.04
C SER A 54 22.81 -7.50 -2.76
N GLY A 55 21.56 -7.28 -2.33
CA GLY A 55 21.25 -6.72 -1.01
C GLY A 55 21.00 -5.20 -1.00
N PRO A 56 20.97 -4.52 0.17
CA PRO A 56 20.41 -3.17 0.32
C PRO A 56 21.19 -2.13 -0.49
N HIS A 57 20.66 -1.80 -1.67
CA HIS A 57 21.26 -0.91 -2.65
C HIS A 57 20.66 0.48 -2.57
N PHE A 58 21.14 1.28 -1.61
CA PHE A 58 20.98 2.72 -1.64
C PHE A 58 22.27 3.36 -2.15
N ASP A 59 22.41 3.44 -3.47
CA ASP A 59 23.50 4.21 -4.10
C ASP A 59 23.08 5.69 -4.18
N ALA A 60 23.44 6.46 -3.15
CA ALA A 60 23.14 7.89 -3.09
C ALA A 60 23.69 8.67 -4.31
N SER A 61 24.73 8.15 -4.97
CA SER A 61 25.35 8.72 -6.18
C SER A 61 24.51 8.56 -7.46
N LYS A 62 23.58 7.60 -7.50
CA LYS A 62 22.67 7.38 -8.65
C LYS A 62 21.37 8.17 -8.52
N LEU A 63 21.14 8.80 -7.36
CA LEU A 63 20.02 9.69 -7.17
C LEU A 63 20.25 10.94 -8.02
N LYS A 64 19.41 11.12 -9.03
CA LYS A 64 19.30 12.43 -9.66
C LYS A 64 18.81 13.39 -8.58
N PRO A 65 19.45 14.56 -8.39
CA PRO A 65 18.94 15.55 -7.46
C PRO A 65 17.51 15.86 -7.89
N PHE A 66 16.55 15.48 -7.07
CA PHE A 66 15.17 15.87 -7.27
C PHE A 66 15.11 17.39 -7.10
N SER A 67 15.06 18.11 -8.22
CA SER A 67 14.86 19.54 -8.21
C SER A 67 13.38 19.80 -8.43
N LEU A 68 12.73 20.37 -7.41
CA LEU A 68 11.34 20.80 -7.48
C LEU A 68 11.12 21.84 -8.61
N SER A 69 12.18 22.43 -9.16
CA SER A 69 12.14 23.34 -10.31
C SER A 69 11.72 22.69 -11.62
N ASP A 70 12.00 21.40 -11.82
CA ASP A 70 11.71 20.70 -13.09
C ASP A 70 10.23 20.32 -13.22
N PHE A 71 9.53 20.29 -12.07
CA PHE A 71 8.08 20.15 -11.95
C PHE A 71 7.43 21.40 -11.38
N ALA A 72 8.17 22.52 -11.27
CA ALA A 72 7.60 23.78 -10.84
C ALA A 72 6.55 24.17 -11.90
N PRO A 73 5.28 24.34 -11.50
CA PRO A 73 4.30 24.88 -12.43
C PRO A 73 4.84 26.23 -12.89
N LYS A 74 5.03 26.37 -14.20
CA LYS A 74 5.42 27.62 -14.85
C LYS A 74 4.45 28.68 -14.36
N ALA A 75 4.86 29.48 -13.38
CA ALA A 75 3.98 30.43 -12.72
C ALA A 75 3.34 31.34 -13.76
N PRO A 76 2.01 31.32 -13.92
CA PRO A 76 1.32 32.47 -14.41
C PRO A 76 0.96 33.29 -13.17
N SER A 77 1.47 34.52 -13.16
CA SER A 77 0.75 35.71 -12.73
C SER A 77 -0.69 35.45 -12.26
N LYS A 78 -0.99 35.73 -10.99
CA LYS A 78 -2.30 36.19 -10.53
C LYS A 78 -3.48 35.51 -11.26
N SER A 79 -3.57 34.18 -11.16
CA SER A 79 -4.71 33.45 -11.71
C SER A 79 -5.87 33.54 -10.72
N SER A 80 -6.91 34.19 -11.18
CA SER A 80 -8.26 34.14 -10.64
C SER A 80 -8.63 32.72 -10.21
N SER A 81 -9.06 32.64 -8.96
CA SER A 81 -9.81 31.55 -8.36
C SER A 81 -10.79 30.89 -9.33
N SER A 82 -10.47 29.68 -9.75
CA SER A 82 -11.46 28.64 -9.99
C SER A 82 -11.15 27.42 -9.13
N ILE A 83 -10.82 27.69 -7.85
CA ILE A 83 -10.98 26.72 -6.78
C ILE A 83 -12.47 26.36 -6.78
N SER A 84 -12.80 25.11 -7.12
CA SER A 84 -14.11 24.56 -6.77
C SER A 84 -14.32 24.87 -5.29
N LYS A 85 -15.45 25.51 -4.94
CA LYS A 85 -15.73 26.04 -3.58
C LYS A 85 -15.58 25.02 -2.44
N ASP A 86 -15.39 23.74 -2.76
CA ASP A 86 -15.26 22.60 -1.85
C ASP A 86 -13.85 22.01 -1.74
N ALA A 87 -12.84 22.51 -2.48
CA ALA A 87 -11.48 22.01 -2.35
C ALA A 87 -10.79 22.70 -1.17
N VAL A 88 -10.43 21.91 -0.15
CA VAL A 88 -9.69 22.35 1.03
C VAL A 88 -8.30 21.72 1.05
N ASP A 89 -7.30 22.47 1.53
CA ASP A 89 -5.90 22.04 1.51
C ASP A 89 -5.50 21.22 2.75
N GLN A 90 -6.12 21.48 3.91
CA GLN A 90 -5.85 20.77 5.16
C GLN A 90 -7.08 20.02 5.68
N VAL A 91 -6.86 18.89 6.34
CA VAL A 91 -7.94 18.06 6.93
C VAL A 91 -8.72 18.84 8.00
N PHE A 92 -8.06 19.75 8.73
CA PHE A 92 -8.69 20.59 9.75
C PHE A 92 -9.53 21.74 9.18
N ASP A 93 -9.39 22.04 7.88
CA ASP A 93 -10.21 23.04 7.18
C ASP A 93 -11.59 22.46 6.79
N LEU A 94 -11.75 21.13 6.83
CA LEU A 94 -13.06 20.51 6.63
C LEU A 94 -14.00 20.83 7.80
N PRO A 95 -15.33 20.81 7.56
CA PRO A 95 -16.31 20.84 8.64
C PRO A 95 -15.99 19.81 9.73
N ALA A 96 -16.18 20.19 10.99
CA ALA A 96 -15.79 19.39 12.16
C ALA A 96 -16.27 17.93 12.12
N ARG A 97 -17.38 17.64 11.44
CA ARG A 97 -17.90 16.27 11.28
C ARG A 97 -16.93 15.32 10.56
N TYR A 98 -16.01 15.84 9.75
CA TYR A 98 -15.09 15.02 8.96
C TYR A 98 -13.77 14.71 9.66
N TRP A 99 -13.28 15.58 10.55
CA TRP A 99 -12.04 15.35 11.29
C TRP A 99 -12.26 15.01 12.77
N ASN A 100 -13.39 15.40 13.36
CA ASN A 100 -13.71 15.18 14.76
C ASN A 100 -14.55 13.90 14.96
N THR A 101 -14.12 12.78 14.37
CA THR A 101 -14.80 11.49 14.51
C THR A 101 -14.24 10.70 15.70
N PRO A 102 -15.04 9.81 16.33
CA PRO A 102 -14.55 8.95 17.41
C PRO A 102 -13.35 8.08 17.02
N SER A 103 -13.22 7.73 15.74
CA SER A 103 -12.12 6.92 15.21
C SER A 103 -10.80 7.70 15.06
N LEU A 104 -10.86 9.03 14.95
CA LEU A 104 -9.67 9.89 14.84
C LEU A 104 -9.25 10.48 16.20
N ARG A 105 -10.06 10.31 17.25
CA ARG A 105 -9.69 10.71 18.61
C ARG A 105 -8.88 9.62 19.27
N LEU A 106 -7.64 9.93 19.63
CA LEU A 106 -6.82 9.06 20.46
C LEU A 106 -7.33 9.10 21.91
N SER A 107 -7.46 7.93 22.52
CA SER A 107 -7.66 7.82 23.96
C SER A 107 -6.39 8.20 24.72
N GLU A 108 -6.52 8.55 26.00
CA GLU A 108 -5.37 8.95 26.83
C GLU A 108 -4.34 7.82 26.96
N ALA A 109 -4.80 6.57 27.04
CA ALA A 109 -3.92 5.40 27.03
C ALA A 109 -3.16 5.23 25.70
N GLU A 110 -3.82 5.49 24.57
CA GLU A 110 -3.17 5.45 23.25
C GLU A 110 -2.19 6.60 23.06
N MET A 111 -2.54 7.81 23.52
CA MET A 111 -1.63 8.96 23.51
C MET A 111 -0.38 8.67 24.35
N ASP A 112 -0.56 8.12 25.55
CA ASP A 112 0.55 7.73 26.41
C ASP A 112 1.40 6.63 25.76
N ALA A 113 0.78 5.58 25.21
CA ALA A 113 1.51 4.53 24.50
C ALA A 113 2.30 5.07 23.28
N VAL A 114 1.77 6.04 22.54
CA VAL A 114 2.48 6.68 21.43
C VAL A 114 3.64 7.54 21.95
N GLN A 115 3.42 8.33 23.00
CA GLN A 115 4.42 9.22 23.58
C GLN A 115 5.54 8.45 24.32
N SER A 116 5.18 7.36 24.99
CA SER A 116 6.09 6.48 25.71
C SER A 116 6.75 5.43 24.81
N GLY A 117 6.35 5.35 23.53
CA GLY A 117 6.83 4.33 22.59
C GLY A 117 6.42 2.90 22.98
N GLY A 118 5.31 2.73 23.69
CA GLY A 118 4.82 1.44 24.20
C GLY A 118 5.40 1.04 25.56
N ALA A 119 6.24 1.88 26.17
CA ALA A 119 6.87 1.58 27.47
C ALA A 119 5.89 1.46 28.66
N SER A 120 4.75 2.14 28.66
CA SER A 120 3.78 2.12 29.77
C SER A 120 2.88 0.88 29.82
N MET A 121 2.97 -0.04 28.85
CA MET A 121 2.20 -1.30 28.81
C MET A 121 2.91 -2.49 29.49
N LEU A 122 4.13 -2.29 30.01
CA LEU A 122 5.02 -3.35 30.49
C LEU A 122 5.06 -3.51 32.03
N ASP A 123 4.30 -2.70 32.78
CA ASP A 123 4.13 -2.79 34.24
C ASP A 123 2.75 -3.34 34.64
#